data_AF-A0A382JIE5-F1
#
_entry.id   AF-A0A382JIE5-F1
#
_cell.length_a   1.000
_cell.length_b   1.000
_cell.length_c   1.000
_cell.angle_alpha   90.00
_cell.angle_beta   90.00
_cell.angle_gamma   90.00
#
_symmetry.space_group_name_H-M   'P 1'
#
loop_
_entity.id
_entity.type
_entity.pdbx_description
1 polymer ?
#
loop_
_entity_poly.entity_id
_entity_poly.type
_entity_poly.pdbx_seq_one_letter_code
_entity_poly.pdbx_strand_id
1 'polypeptide(L)' 'MLSKKEFTEKVEKLLLNKNVDVMSAILKICEDHLLEPESAKRLLSQPLKEKLEAEATGLNMINRAKHSRASLNSFYSKK' A
#
# COMPACT_ATOMS: atom_id res chain seq x y z
N MET A 1 -15.33 -17.37 7.99
CA MET A 1 -14.78 -16.90 6.70
C MET A 1 -14.72 -15.39 6.79
N LEU A 2 -13.54 -14.79 6.76
CA LEU A 2 -13.40 -13.34 6.90
C LEU A 2 -13.97 -12.66 5.65
N SER A 3 -15.03 -11.87 5.82
CA SER A 3 -15.65 -11.15 4.70
C SER A 3 -14.85 -9.89 4.36
N LYS A 4 -14.94 -9.41 3.11
CA LYS A 4 -14.28 -8.16 2.68
C LYS A 4 -14.71 -6.96 3.54
N LYS A 5 -15.97 -6.96 4.00
CA LYS A 5 -16.53 -5.92 4.87
C LYS A 5 -15.88 -5.93 6.26
N GLU A 6 -15.84 -7.10 6.90
CA GLU A 6 -15.23 -7.27 8.22
C GLU A 6 -13.73 -6.95 8.20
N PHE A 7 -13.03 -7.34 7.13
CA PHE A 7 -11.62 -6.98 6.94
C PHE A 7 -11.43 -5.46 6.87
N THR A 8 -12.24 -4.79 6.05
CA THR A 8 -12.18 -3.33 5.88
C THR A 8 -12.45 -2.61 7.22
N GLU A 9 -13.48 -3.01 7.95
CA GLU A 9 -13.82 -2.40 9.25
C GLU A 9 -12.71 -2.58 10.29
N LYS A 10 -12.07 -3.76 10.34
CA LYS A 10 -10.96 -3.99 11.27
C LYS A 10 -9.74 -3.14 10.95
N VAL A 11 -9.40 -3.01 9.66
CA VAL A 11 -8.30 -2.16 9.21
C VAL A 11 -8.59 -0.69 9.51
N GLU A 12 -9.82 -0.20 9.27
CA GLU A 12 -10.20 1.18 9.60
C GLU A 12 -10.20 1.46 11.11
N LYS A 13 -10.60 0.49 11.93
CA LYS A 13 -10.48 0.58 13.39
C LYS A 13 -9.02 0.66 13.86
N LEU A 14 -8.09 -0.03 13.21
CA LEU A 14 -6.67 0.10 13.52
C LEU A 14 -6.10 1.46 13.09
N LEU A 15 -6.51 1.95 11.92
CA LEU A 15 -6.11 3.28 11.42
C LEU A 15 -6.58 4.43 12.33
N LEU A 16 -7.70 4.27 13.03
CA LEU A 16 -8.20 5.24 14.00
C LEU A 16 -7.34 5.32 15.28
N ASN A 17 -6.58 4.27 15.60
CA ASN A 17 -6.03 4.06 16.95
C ASN A 17 -4.60 4.57 17.20
N LYS A 18 -4.03 5.39 16.30
CA LYS A 18 -2.75 6.14 16.33
C LYS A 18 -2.06 6.01 14.96
N ASN A 19 -0.99 6.80 14.75
CA ASN A 19 -0.07 6.85 13.60
C ASN A 19 0.42 5.48 13.12
N VAL A 20 -0.47 4.65 12.58
CA VAL A 20 -0.17 3.35 12.00
C VAL A 20 -0.41 3.50 10.53
N ASP A 21 0.62 3.21 9.74
CA ASP A 21 0.50 3.25 8.29
C ASP A 21 -0.54 2.23 7.81
N VAL A 22 -1.25 2.55 6.73
CA VAL A 22 -2.27 1.67 6.12
C VAL A 22 -1.68 0.30 5.82
N MET A 23 -0.43 0.24 5.34
CA MET A 23 0.28 -1.02 5.08
C MET A 23 0.46 -1.86 6.36
N SER A 24 0.91 -1.22 7.44
CA SER A 24 1.15 -1.88 8.73
C SER A 24 -0.16 -2.39 9.35
N ALA A 25 -1.25 -1.61 9.24
CA ALA A 25 -2.57 -2.02 9.70
C ALA A 25 -3.10 -3.25 8.94
N ILE A 26 -2.91 -3.28 7.61
CA ILE A 26 -3.28 -4.43 6.77
C ILE A 26 -2.50 -5.68 7.19
N LEU A 27 -1.17 -5.57 7.34
CA LEU A 27 -0.32 -6.70 7.72
C LEU A 27 -0.68 -7.25 9.10
N LYS A 28 -0.99 -6.37 10.07
CA LYS A 28 -1.40 -6.78 11.41
C LYS A 28 -2.66 -7.66 11.39
N ILE A 29 -3.68 -7.25 10.63
CA ILE A 29 -4.91 -8.05 10.48
C ILE A 29 -4.63 -9.36 9.74
N CYS A 30 -3.68 -9.37 8.80
CA CYS A 30 -3.26 -10.59 8.12
C CYS A 30 -2.57 -11.55 9.09
N GLU A 31 -1.66 -11.09 9.93
CA GLU A 31 -1.01 -11.89 10.98
C GLU A 31 -2.02 -12.47 11.98
N ASP A 32 -2.90 -11.63 12.52
CA ASP A 32 -3.88 -12.04 13.53
C ASP A 32 -4.86 -13.09 13.01
N HIS A 33 -5.08 -13.12 11.69
CA HIS A 33 -5.95 -14.09 11.02
C HIS A 33 -5.20 -15.20 10.27
N LEU A 34 -3.87 -15.29 10.40
CA LEU A 34 -3.02 -16.25 9.69
C LEU A 34 -3.29 -16.25 8.17
N LEU A 35 -3.45 -15.04 7.62
CA LEU A 35 -3.77 -14.82 6.21
C LEU A 35 -2.51 -14.44 5.44
N GLU A 36 -2.25 -15.15 4.36
CA GLU A 36 -1.19 -14.78 3.43
C GLU A 36 -1.49 -13.43 2.75
N PRO A 37 -0.51 -12.51 2.63
CA PRO A 37 -0.70 -11.20 2.00
C PRO A 37 -1.17 -11.32 0.54
N GLU A 38 -0.85 -12.42 -0.14
CA GLU A 38 -1.35 -12.73 -1.48
C GLU A 38 -2.88 -12.87 -1.50
N SER A 39 -3.45 -13.47 -0.45
CA SER A 39 -4.90 -13.63 -0.28
C SER A 39 -5.57 -12.32 0.17
N ALA A 40 -4.86 -11.49 0.93
CA ALA A 40 -5.36 -10.17 1.35
C ALA A 40 -5.73 -9.26 0.17
N LYS A 41 -5.03 -9.38 -0.97
CA LYS A 41 -5.33 -8.65 -2.21
C LYS A 41 -6.79 -8.78 -2.67
N ARG A 42 -7.41 -9.95 -2.44
CA ARG A 42 -8.82 -10.22 -2.78
C ARG A 42 -9.80 -9.64 -1.76
N LEU A 43 -9.36 -9.48 -0.51
CA LEU A 43 -10.16 -8.96 0.60
C LEU A 43 -10.13 -7.43 0.69
N LEU A 44 -9.08 -6.79 0.17
CA LEU A 44 -8.97 -5.34 0.09
C LEU A 44 -10.05 -4.74 -0.82
N SER A 45 -10.87 -3.87 -0.23
CA SER A 45 -11.86 -3.07 -0.93
C SER A 45 -11.18 -1.99 -1.78
N GLN A 46 -11.87 -1.53 -2.83
CA GLN A 46 -11.42 -0.45 -3.70
C GLN A 46 -10.93 0.80 -2.91
N PRO A 47 -11.70 1.35 -1.94
CA PRO A 47 -11.25 2.52 -1.17
C PRO A 47 -10.00 2.27 -0.34
N LEU A 48 -9.79 1.04 0.13
CA LEU A 48 -8.60 0.68 0.92
C LEU A 48 -7.33 0.67 0.05
N LYS A 49 -7.46 0.25 -1.21
CA LYS A 49 -6.36 0.30 -2.19
C LYS A 49 -5.98 1.74 -2.51
N GLU A 50 -6.97 2.61 -2.70
CA GLU A 50 -6.74 4.02 -2.97
C GLU A 50 -6.07 4.73 -1.79
N LYS A 51 -6.50 4.44 -0.55
CA LYS A 51 -5.84 4.92 0.67
C LYS A 51 -4.38 4.46 0.75
N LEU A 52 -4.13 3.18 0.47
CA LEU A 52 -2.78 2.60 0.48
C LEU A 52 -1.88 3.21 -0.61
N GLU A 53 -2.42 3.45 -1.81
CA GLU A 53 -1.68 4.09 -2.90
C GLU A 53 -1.39 5.56 -2.63
N ALA A 54 -2.35 6.29 -2.03
CA ALA A 54 -2.17 7.68 -1.62
C ALA A 54 -1.06 7.81 -0.56
N GLU A 55 -1.06 6.93 0.45
CA GLU A 55 -0.02 6.87 1.48
C GLU A 55 1.35 6.52 0.88
N ALA A 56 1.41 5.48 0.04
CA ALA A 56 2.66 5.08 -0.62
C ALA A 56 3.20 6.15 -1.59
N THR A 57 2.32 6.94 -2.20
CA THR A 57 2.71 8.10 -3.03
C THR A 57 3.26 9.23 -2.17
N GLY A 58 2.62 9.51 -1.02
CA GLY A 58 3.10 10.51 -0.06
C GLY A 58 4.47 10.17 0.50
N LEU A 59 4.72 8.88 0.77
CA LEU A 59 6.01 8.35 1.23
C LEU A 59 7.03 8.11 0.10
N ASN A 60 6.68 8.45 -1.15
CA ASN A 60 7.51 8.25 -2.34
C ASN A 60 7.99 6.78 -2.51
N MET A 61 7.22 5.82 -2.00
CA MET A 61 7.49 4.38 -2.07
C MET A 61 7.11 3.79 -3.44
N ILE A 62 6.30 4.51 -4.22
CA ILE A 62 5.98 4.15 -5.60
C ILE A 62 7.03 4.80 -6.49
N ASN A 63 8.02 4.01 -6.92
CA ASN A 63 8.95 4.44 -7.95
C ASN A 63 8.17 4.60 -9.26
N ARG A 64 7.75 5.82 -9.54
CA ARG A 64 7.33 6.26 -10.87
C ARG A 64 8.58 6.14 -11.76
N ALA A 65 8.83 4.95 -12.29
CA ALA A 65 9.93 4.64 -13.19
C ALA A 65 9.94 5.45 -14.51
N LYS A 66 9.14 6.52 -14.62
CA LYS A 66 9.37 7.63 -15.56
C LYS A 66 10.53 8.54 -15.16
N HIS A 67 11.09 8.42 -13.96
CA HIS A 67 12.35 9.06 -13.59
C HIS A 67 13.41 8.02 -13.20
N SER A 68 13.86 7.24 -14.17
CA SER A 68 15.29 6.92 -14.18
C SER A 68 16.03 8.27 -14.26
N ARG A 69 16.46 8.82 -13.12
CA ARG A 69 17.30 10.05 -13.08
C ARG A 69 18.72 9.80 -13.64
N ALA A 70 18.89 8.72 -14.39
CA ALA A 70 20.10 8.33 -15.09
C ALA A 70 19.73 7.64 -16.40
N SER A 71 18.89 8.26 -17.25
CA SER A 71 19.03 7.94 -18.67
C SER A 71 20.38 8.52 -19.10
N LEU A 72 21.34 7.65 -19.42
CA LEU A 72 22.66 8.05 -19.91
C LEU A 72 22.57 9.03 -21.10
N ASN A 73 21.42 9.06 -21.78
CA ASN A 73 21.11 10.00 -22.86
C ASN A 73 21.18 11.48 -22.43
N SER A 74 20.87 11.85 -21.18
CA SER A 74 21.02 13.24 -20.73
C SER A 74 22.49 13.64 -20.54
N PHE A 75 23.39 12.67 -20.32
CA PHE A 75 24.82 12.90 -20.21
C PHE A 75 25.49 13.11 -21.56
N TYR A 76 25.01 12.45 -22.63
CA TYR A 76 25.58 12.56 -23.98
C TYR A 76 24.92 13.61 -24.89
N SER A 77 23.75 14.14 -24.54
CA SER A 77 23.06 15.17 -25.34
C SER A 77 23.72 16.56 -25.32
N LYS A 78 24.78 16.76 -24.53
CA LYS A 78 25.62 17.96 -24.59
C LYS A 78 26.82 17.69 -25.51
N LYS A 79 26.62 17.72 -26.82
CA LYS A 79 27.66 18.02 -27.80
C LYS A 79 27.07 18.52 -29.10
#